data_AF-A0A2Z6NH82-F1
#
_entry.id   AF-A0A2Z6NH82-F1
#
_cell.length_a   1.000
_cell.length_b   1.000
_cell.length_c   1.000
_cell.angle_alpha   90.00
_cell.angle_beta   90.00
_cell.angle_gamma   90.00
#
_symmetry.space_group_name_H-M   'P 1'
#
loop_
_entity.id
_entity.type
_entity.pdbx_description
1 polymer ?
#
loop_
_entity_poly.entity_id
_entity_poly.type
_entity_poly.pdbx_seq_one_letter_code
_entity_poly.pdbx_strand_id
1 'polypeptide(L)'
;MSSTKVMSFELNGKKIKTTVTNEVIVINERILSFLQPTNNHGTKVIGFDFEWHPITHFESARINPQTDHFGSDKNSPPPSPATPATFQLCDGNSCLIIYTRPNSRVPLSLLNFLRQPNYTFVGCGIKDNFANLEKHFYGIGCKNAVDLGTLAATIMGEPHLRFCGVDELAFMVNQLDLRKERPINMTFDWGRNPLSETPAKLATINVYSYHKIGSTLLAKYRPQSHPPLSWVSLV
;
A
#
# COMPACT_ATOMS: atom_id res chain seq x y z
N MET A 1 13.99 -10.91 -21.53
CA MET A 1 12.75 -11.24 -20.78
C MET A 1 12.00 -9.94 -20.54
N SER A 2 10.67 -9.92 -20.78
CA SER A 2 9.85 -8.73 -20.50
C SER A 2 9.97 -8.36 -19.01
N SER A 3 10.20 -7.08 -18.71
CA SER A 3 10.24 -6.61 -17.32
C SER A 3 8.84 -6.25 -16.81
N THR A 4 7.82 -6.48 -17.65
CA THR A 4 6.41 -6.27 -17.38
C THR A 4 5.62 -7.57 -17.53
N LYS A 5 4.69 -7.82 -16.61
CA LYS A 5 3.69 -8.89 -16.68
C LYS A 5 2.32 -8.35 -16.30
N VAL A 6 1.32 -8.63 -17.15
CA VAL A 6 -0.09 -8.32 -16.85
C VAL A 6 -0.77 -9.61 -16.43
N MET A 7 -1.38 -9.58 -15.25
CA MET A 7 -2.12 -10.71 -14.66
C MET A 7 -3.57 -10.30 -14.44
N SER A 8 -4.44 -11.29 -14.26
CA SER A 8 -5.82 -11.04 -13.91
C SER A 8 -6.27 -12.02 -12.83
N PHE A 9 -6.77 -11.49 -11.73
CA PHE A 9 -7.24 -12.27 -10.59
C PHE A 9 -8.75 -12.09 -10.44
N GLU A 10 -9.47 -13.18 -10.21
CA GLU A 10 -10.89 -13.13 -9.88
C GLU A 10 -11.04 -13.02 -8.37
N LEU A 11 -11.54 -11.87 -7.89
CA LEU A 11 -11.76 -11.59 -6.47
C LEU A 11 -13.22 -11.21 -6.29
N ASN A 12 -13.97 -12.02 -5.53
CA ASN A 12 -15.40 -11.80 -5.28
C ASN A 12 -16.24 -11.56 -6.56
N GLY A 13 -16.05 -12.41 -7.57
CA GLY A 13 -16.73 -12.31 -8.87
C GLY A 13 -16.34 -11.08 -9.72
N LYS A 14 -15.29 -10.34 -9.33
CA LYS A 14 -14.73 -9.23 -10.10
C LYS A 14 -13.36 -9.61 -10.62
N LYS A 15 -13.14 -9.33 -11.91
CA LYS A 15 -11.85 -9.52 -12.57
C LYS A 15 -10.97 -8.29 -12.34
N ILE A 16 -9.90 -8.46 -11.55
CA ILE A 16 -8.94 -7.41 -11.21
C ILE A 16 -7.71 -7.55 -12.09
N LYS A 17 -7.47 -6.54 -12.93
CA LYS A 17 -6.31 -6.48 -13.83
C LYS A 17 -5.11 -5.89 -13.09
N THR A 18 -4.05 -6.67 -12.98
CA THR A 18 -2.83 -6.28 -12.25
C THR A 18 -1.67 -6.15 -13.24
N THR A 19 -0.98 -5.01 -13.23
CA THR A 19 0.23 -4.80 -14.04
C THR A 19 1.43 -4.78 -13.10
N VAL A 20 2.35 -5.72 -13.28
CA VAL A 20 3.60 -5.81 -12.50
C VAL A 20 4.75 -5.38 -13.39
N THR A 21 5.49 -4.35 -13.02
CA THR A 21 6.53 -3.77 -13.89
C THR A 21 7.60 -3.00 -13.11
N ASN A 22 8.77 -2.82 -13.71
CA ASN A 22 9.75 -1.80 -13.33
C ASN A 22 10.08 -0.84 -14.50
N GLU A 23 9.33 -0.94 -15.61
CA GLU A 23 9.58 -0.17 -16.82
C GLU A 23 8.94 1.22 -16.69
N VAL A 24 9.77 2.26 -16.73
CA VAL A 24 9.34 3.65 -16.51
C VAL A 24 8.20 4.07 -17.44
N ILE A 25 8.23 3.65 -18.72
CA ILE A 25 7.18 3.96 -19.70
C ILE A 25 5.84 3.37 -19.25
N VAL A 26 5.82 2.09 -18.91
CA VAL A 26 4.60 1.40 -18.43
C VAL A 26 4.11 2.02 -17.12
N ILE A 27 5.01 2.33 -16.19
CA ILE A 27 4.66 2.98 -14.91
C ILE A 27 3.98 4.32 -15.16
N ASN A 28 4.54 5.15 -16.03
CA ASN A 28 3.99 6.45 -16.38
C ASN A 28 2.60 6.32 -17.01
N GLU A 29 2.43 5.41 -17.98
CA GLU A 29 1.13 5.15 -18.62
C GLU A 29 0.07 4.71 -17.60
N ARG A 30 0.43 3.81 -16.67
CA ARG A 30 -0.52 3.33 -15.65
C ARG A 30 -0.86 4.39 -14.63
N ILE A 31 0.09 5.20 -14.18
CA ILE A 31 -0.19 6.35 -13.31
C ILE A 31 -1.08 7.38 -14.02
N LEU A 32 -0.83 7.67 -15.31
CA LEU A 32 -1.68 8.55 -16.11
C LEU A 32 -3.12 8.03 -16.22
N SER A 33 -3.32 6.71 -16.28
CA SER A 33 -4.66 6.11 -16.25
C SER A 33 -5.37 6.33 -14.91
N PHE A 34 -4.64 6.36 -13.79
CA PHE A 34 -5.21 6.70 -12.48
C PHE A 34 -5.51 8.19 -12.34
N LEU A 35 -4.75 9.04 -13.03
CA LEU A 35 -4.95 10.49 -13.01
C LEU A 35 -6.20 10.97 -13.75
N GLN A 36 -6.89 10.09 -14.49
CA GLN A 36 -8.11 10.46 -15.19
C GLN A 36 -9.23 10.79 -14.19
N PRO A 37 -9.86 11.98 -14.29
CA PRO A 37 -10.89 12.42 -13.36
C PRO A 37 -12.06 11.42 -13.33
N THR A 38 -12.56 11.11 -12.13
CA THR A 38 -13.92 10.57 -12.02
C THR A 38 -14.92 11.71 -12.19
N ASN A 39 -16.04 11.47 -12.87
CA ASN A 39 -17.08 12.48 -13.20
C ASN A 39 -17.69 13.25 -12.01
N ASN A 40 -17.25 13.00 -10.77
CA ASN A 40 -17.98 13.32 -9.55
C ASN A 40 -17.34 14.44 -8.69
N HIS A 41 -16.39 15.22 -9.22
CA HIS A 41 -15.70 16.36 -8.56
C HIS A 41 -15.09 16.09 -7.16
N GLY A 42 -15.15 14.86 -6.65
CA GLY A 42 -14.64 14.46 -5.36
C GLY A 42 -13.24 13.87 -5.43
N THR A 43 -12.59 13.77 -4.27
CA THR A 43 -11.28 13.13 -4.11
C THR A 43 -11.33 11.66 -4.54
N LYS A 44 -10.39 11.24 -5.38
CA LYS A 44 -10.29 9.85 -5.87
C LYS A 44 -9.54 8.98 -4.87
N VAL A 45 -10.07 7.80 -4.57
CA VAL A 45 -9.49 6.89 -3.56
C VAL A 45 -8.61 5.84 -4.22
N ILE A 46 -7.36 5.74 -3.79
CA ILE A 46 -6.37 4.80 -4.29
C ILE A 46 -5.93 3.89 -3.14
N GLY A 47 -6.11 2.58 -3.28
CA GLY A 47 -5.52 1.63 -2.35
C GLY A 47 -4.01 1.62 -2.52
N PHE A 48 -3.25 1.70 -1.43
CA PHE A 48 -1.79 1.78 -1.46
C PHE A 48 -1.15 0.86 -0.43
N ASP A 49 -0.10 0.17 -0.85
CA ASP A 49 0.78 -0.58 0.02
C ASP A 49 2.20 -0.59 -0.55
N PHE A 50 3.16 -1.05 0.24
CA PHE A 50 4.52 -1.25 -0.22
C PHE A 50 5.21 -2.32 0.63
N GLU A 51 6.25 -2.94 0.08
CA GLU A 51 6.99 -4.01 0.74
C GLU A 51 8.49 -3.78 0.62
N TRP A 52 9.26 -4.30 1.57
CA TRP A 52 10.71 -4.11 1.64
C TRP A 52 11.48 -5.22 0.93
N HIS A 53 12.68 -4.91 0.43
CA HIS A 53 13.66 -5.96 0.11
C HIS A 53 14.06 -6.66 1.42
N PRO A 54 14.18 -8.00 1.45
CA PRO A 54 14.68 -8.68 2.63
C PRO A 54 16.12 -8.24 2.91
N ILE A 55 16.43 -8.01 4.19
CA ILE A 55 17.80 -7.73 4.63
C ILE A 55 18.61 -9.02 4.41
N THR A 56 19.58 -9.00 3.50
CA THR A 56 20.40 -10.20 3.23
C THR A 56 21.41 -10.41 4.37
N HIS A 57 21.61 -11.66 4.81
CA HIS A 57 22.54 -12.01 5.91
C HIS A 57 24.00 -11.54 5.70
N PHE A 58 24.41 -11.24 4.47
CA PHE A 58 25.75 -10.71 4.19
C PHE A 58 25.92 -9.25 4.65
N GLU A 59 24.86 -8.46 4.72
CA GLU A 59 24.93 -7.10 5.28
C GLU A 59 25.01 -7.14 6.81
N SER A 60 24.36 -8.12 7.46
CA SER A 60 24.54 -8.33 8.92
C SER A 60 25.96 -8.78 9.28
N ALA A 61 26.64 -9.55 8.43
CA ALA A 61 27.98 -10.08 8.71
C ALA A 61 29.14 -9.08 8.48
N ARG A 62 28.96 -8.06 7.61
CA ARG A 62 29.98 -7.01 7.42
C ARG A 62 29.98 -5.96 8.53
N ILE A 63 28.95 -5.93 9.37
CA ILE A 63 28.72 -4.83 10.31
C ILE A 63 29.10 -5.22 11.76
N ASN A 64 29.30 -6.51 12.08
CA ASN A 64 29.86 -6.94 13.38
C ASN A 64 30.75 -8.19 13.26
N PRO A 65 32.07 -8.09 13.45
CA PRO A 65 32.92 -9.28 13.63
C PRO A 65 32.76 -9.99 14.99
N GLN A 66 31.96 -9.44 15.92
CA GLN A 66 31.78 -10.02 17.25
C GLN A 66 30.38 -9.71 17.76
N THR A 67 29.56 -10.74 17.94
CA THR A 67 28.94 -11.15 19.22
C THR A 67 27.72 -12.04 18.90
N ASP A 68 27.96 -13.35 18.90
CA ASP A 68 26.94 -14.30 19.32
C ASP A 68 26.67 -14.02 20.81
N HIS A 69 25.50 -13.46 21.16
CA HIS A 69 24.74 -13.67 22.41
C HIS A 69 23.65 -12.60 22.63
N PHE A 70 22.42 -13.09 22.87
CA PHE A 70 21.35 -12.50 23.69
C PHE A 70 20.89 -11.04 23.49
N GLY A 71 19.59 -10.88 23.16
CA GLY A 71 18.79 -9.69 23.47
C GLY A 71 18.55 -8.76 22.28
N SER A 72 17.39 -8.86 21.64
CA SER A 72 16.93 -7.90 20.63
C SER A 72 16.57 -6.57 21.30
N ASP A 73 17.53 -5.67 21.41
CA ASP A 73 17.29 -4.28 21.84
C ASP A 73 16.59 -3.52 20.70
N LYS A 74 15.33 -3.11 20.96
CA LYS A 74 14.43 -2.46 19.99
C LYS A 74 14.87 -1.05 19.59
N ASN A 75 15.98 -0.55 20.15
CA ASN A 75 16.54 0.77 19.89
C ASN A 75 17.78 0.76 18.98
N SER A 76 18.15 -0.41 18.46
CA SER A 76 19.26 -0.53 17.49
C SER A 76 18.87 0.08 16.15
N PRO A 77 19.65 0.99 15.54
CA PRO A 77 19.36 1.46 14.19
C PRO A 77 19.46 0.28 13.21
N PRO A 78 18.52 0.13 12.25
CA PRO A 78 18.57 -0.99 11.31
C PRO A 78 19.84 -0.90 10.44
N PRO A 79 20.48 -2.04 10.11
CA PRO A 79 21.57 -2.07 9.14
C PRO A 79 21.02 -1.58 7.78
N SER A 80 21.83 -0.83 7.01
CA SER A 80 21.62 -0.36 5.61
C SER A 80 20.17 -0.25 5.15
N PRO A 81 19.62 0.96 4.89
CA PRO A 81 18.17 1.16 4.87
C PRO A 81 17.52 0.19 3.88
N ALA A 82 16.73 -0.75 4.41
CA ALA A 82 15.96 -1.68 3.62
C ALA A 82 15.25 -0.87 2.52
N THR A 83 15.54 -1.10 1.25
CA THR A 83 14.92 -0.33 0.16
C THR A 83 13.54 -0.88 -0.15
N PRO A 84 12.53 -0.05 -0.50
CA PRO A 84 11.21 -0.56 -0.88
C PRO A 84 11.33 -1.47 -2.10
N ALA A 85 11.02 -2.76 -1.98
CA ALA A 85 11.01 -3.73 -3.06
C ALA A 85 9.83 -3.54 -4.01
N THR A 86 8.67 -3.17 -3.47
CA THR A 86 7.49 -2.90 -4.29
C THR A 86 6.73 -1.68 -3.81
N PHE A 87 6.08 -0.98 -4.74
CA PHE A 87 4.97 -0.06 -4.48
C PHE A 87 3.73 -0.60 -5.17
N GLN A 88 2.62 -0.62 -4.46
CA GLN A 88 1.39 -1.29 -4.88
C GLN A 88 0.27 -0.26 -4.85
N LEU A 89 -0.46 -0.13 -5.95
CA LEU A 89 -1.52 0.85 -6.11
C LEU A 89 -2.76 0.17 -6.71
N CYS A 90 -3.95 0.54 -6.27
CA CYS A 90 -5.18 0.09 -6.91
C CYS A 90 -6.26 1.16 -7.02
N ASP A 91 -6.86 1.22 -8.21
CA ASP A 91 -8.00 2.05 -8.58
C ASP A 91 -9.10 1.14 -9.13
N GLY A 92 -10.08 0.79 -8.29
CA GLY A 92 -11.17 -0.12 -8.66
C GLY A 92 -10.65 -1.51 -9.04
N ASN A 93 -10.83 -1.87 -10.31
CA ASN A 93 -10.44 -3.18 -10.85
C ASN A 93 -9.07 -3.17 -11.55
N SER A 94 -8.29 -2.10 -11.37
CA SER A 94 -7.00 -1.90 -12.02
C SER A 94 -5.93 -1.64 -10.96
N CYS A 95 -5.02 -2.59 -10.78
CA CYS A 95 -3.90 -2.44 -9.87
C CYS A 95 -2.55 -2.38 -10.61
N LEU A 96 -1.60 -1.64 -10.04
CA LEU A 96 -0.24 -1.46 -10.50
C LEU A 96 0.72 -1.87 -9.38
N ILE A 97 1.62 -2.81 -9.67
CA ILE A 97 2.71 -3.21 -8.78
C ILE A 97 4.02 -2.79 -9.45
N ILE A 98 4.68 -1.82 -8.85
CA ILE A 98 5.97 -1.32 -9.27
C ILE A 98 7.02 -2.04 -8.43
N TYR A 99 7.83 -2.90 -9.03
CA TYR A 99 8.96 -3.49 -8.30
C TYR A 99 10.24 -2.71 -8.57
N THR A 100 11.10 -2.63 -7.56
CA THR A 100 12.39 -1.93 -7.66
C THR A 100 13.53 -2.94 -7.57
N ARG A 101 14.68 -2.58 -8.11
CA ARG A 101 15.93 -3.24 -7.75
C ARG A 101 16.54 -2.50 -6.56
N PRO A 102 17.35 -3.15 -5.71
CA PRO A 102 18.08 -2.47 -4.66
C PRO A 102 18.81 -1.23 -5.20
N ASN A 103 18.81 -0.14 -4.43
CA ASN A 103 19.44 1.14 -4.77
C ASN A 103 18.90 1.85 -6.04
N SER A 104 17.78 1.39 -6.61
CA SER A 104 17.13 2.10 -7.72
C SER A 104 16.35 3.31 -7.24
N ARG A 105 16.36 4.38 -8.04
CA ARG A 105 15.51 5.55 -7.78
C ARG A 105 14.04 5.20 -8.01
N VAL A 106 13.18 5.71 -7.13
CA VAL A 106 11.73 5.62 -7.30
C VAL A 106 11.30 6.48 -8.50
N PRO A 107 10.39 5.99 -9.37
CA PRO A 107 9.90 6.75 -10.51
C PRO A 107 9.30 8.10 -10.09
N LEU A 108 9.71 9.19 -10.74
CA LEU A 108 9.24 10.54 -10.43
C LEU A 108 7.72 10.68 -10.60
N SER A 109 7.12 9.96 -11.55
CA SER A 109 5.67 9.91 -11.76
C SER A 109 4.93 9.39 -10.52
N LEU A 110 5.46 8.38 -9.83
CA LEU A 110 4.90 7.89 -8.57
C LEU A 110 4.99 8.95 -7.46
N LEU A 111 6.17 9.57 -7.32
CA LEU A 111 6.38 10.61 -6.30
C LEU A 111 5.46 11.82 -6.51
N ASN A 112 5.23 12.21 -7.76
CA ASN A 112 4.31 13.28 -8.11
C ASN A 112 2.85 12.86 -7.89
N PHE A 113 2.52 11.59 -8.14
CA PHE A 113 1.18 11.05 -7.93
C PHE A 113 0.79 11.04 -6.45
N LEU A 114 1.70 10.58 -5.57
CA LEU A 114 1.50 10.58 -4.10
C LEU A 114 1.29 11.99 -3.51
N ARG A 115 1.67 13.05 -4.24
CA ARG A 115 1.51 14.45 -3.83
C ARG A 115 0.27 15.13 -4.42
N GLN A 116 -0.53 14.44 -5.23
CA GLN A 116 -1.70 15.05 -5.85
C GLN A 116 -2.77 15.38 -4.81
N PRO A 117 -3.30 16.63 -4.76
CA PRO A 117 -4.26 17.05 -3.74
C PRO A 117 -5.63 16.40 -3.87
N ASN A 118 -6.03 15.98 -5.07
CA ASN A 118 -7.36 15.43 -5.35
C ASN A 118 -7.40 13.89 -5.26
N TYR A 119 -6.38 13.29 -4.64
CA TYR A 119 -6.25 11.84 -4.47
C TYR A 119 -6.03 11.54 -3.00
N THR A 120 -6.71 10.50 -2.50
CA THR A 120 -6.52 9.97 -1.15
C THR A 120 -5.96 8.57 -1.28
N PHE A 121 -4.84 8.33 -0.60
CA PHE A 121 -4.19 7.03 -0.56
C PHE A 121 -4.58 6.33 0.75
N VAL A 122 -5.16 5.15 0.63
CA VAL A 122 -5.71 4.38 1.77
C VAL A 122 -4.97 3.07 1.95
N GLY A 123 -4.76 2.68 3.21
CA GLY A 123 -4.11 1.42 3.59
C GLY A 123 -4.19 1.19 5.10
N CYS A 124 -3.77 0.02 5.56
CA CYS A 124 -3.64 -0.28 6.99
C CYS A 124 -2.21 0.05 7.46
N GLY A 125 -2.07 0.80 8.55
CA GLY A 125 -0.75 1.25 9.02
C GLY A 125 -0.08 2.26 8.08
N ILE A 126 -0.84 2.84 7.14
CA ILE A 126 -0.27 3.62 6.03
C ILE A 126 0.45 4.90 6.49
N LYS A 127 0.03 5.49 7.61
CA LYS A 127 0.68 6.69 8.17
C LYS A 127 2.10 6.37 8.66
N ASP A 128 2.26 5.29 9.43
CA ASP A 128 3.56 4.84 9.92
C ASP A 128 4.46 4.38 8.76
N ASN A 129 3.86 3.73 7.78
CA ASN A 129 4.48 3.35 6.51
C ASN A 129 5.11 4.56 5.78
N PHE A 130 4.38 5.66 5.61
CA PHE A 130 4.94 6.87 4.99
C PHE A 130 5.94 7.61 5.89
N ALA A 131 5.73 7.63 7.22
CA ALA A 131 6.70 8.21 8.15
C ALA A 131 8.07 7.50 8.05
N ASN A 132 8.05 6.17 7.94
CA ASN A 132 9.25 5.36 7.71
C ASN A 132 9.90 5.64 6.35
N LEU A 133 9.11 5.72 5.28
CA LEU A 133 9.60 6.07 3.94
C LEU A 133 10.25 7.45 3.91
N GLU A 134 9.63 8.46 4.52
CA GLU A 134 10.14 9.82 4.54
C GLU A 134 11.46 9.93 5.32
N LYS A 135 11.54 9.24 6.47
CA LYS A 135 12.74 9.20 7.32
C LYS A 135 13.94 8.55 6.63
N HIS A 136 13.73 7.47 5.88
CA HIS A 136 14.83 6.64 5.37
C HIS A 136 15.12 6.82 3.87
N PHE A 137 14.16 7.32 3.09
CA PHE A 137 14.26 7.42 1.63
C PHE A 137 14.01 8.83 1.09
N TYR A 138 14.24 9.87 1.91
CA TYR A 138 14.22 11.30 1.61
C TYR A 138 13.43 11.67 0.34
N GLY A 139 12.19 12.12 0.52
CA GLY A 139 11.35 12.61 -0.58
C GLY A 139 10.29 11.61 -1.07
N ILE A 140 10.11 10.47 -0.40
CA ILE A 140 8.94 9.62 -0.55
C ILE A 140 7.95 9.94 0.57
N GLY A 141 7.00 10.83 0.28
CA GLY A 141 5.90 11.18 1.18
C GLY A 141 4.58 11.18 0.44
N CYS A 142 3.47 11.18 1.18
CA CYS A 142 2.13 11.20 0.64
C CYS A 142 1.34 12.35 1.23
N LYS A 143 0.71 13.15 0.35
CA LYS A 143 -0.03 14.34 0.77
C LYS A 143 -1.30 14.00 1.55
N ASN A 144 -2.00 12.95 1.14
CA ASN A 144 -3.31 12.57 1.67
C ASN A 144 -3.33 11.07 1.99
N ALA A 145 -2.57 10.64 3.01
CA ALA A 145 -2.59 9.27 3.49
C ALA A 145 -3.68 9.08 4.57
N VAL A 146 -4.52 8.05 4.42
CA VAL A 146 -5.62 7.76 5.35
C VAL A 146 -5.55 6.31 5.82
N ASP A 147 -5.38 6.14 7.14
CA ASP A 147 -5.38 4.83 7.78
C ASP A 147 -6.80 4.27 7.90
N LEU A 148 -6.99 3.06 7.38
CA LEU A 148 -8.30 2.44 7.28
C LEU A 148 -8.88 2.00 8.63
N GLY A 149 -8.06 1.50 9.55
CA GLY A 149 -8.54 1.10 10.88
C GLY A 149 -9.07 2.32 11.65
N THR A 150 -8.31 3.41 11.64
CA THR A 150 -8.70 4.68 12.27
C THR A 150 -9.94 5.28 11.61
N LEU A 151 -10.00 5.27 10.27
CA LEU A 151 -11.17 5.76 9.53
C LEU A 151 -12.42 4.92 9.84
N ALA A 152 -12.31 3.59 9.83
CA ALA A 152 -13.42 2.69 10.12
C ALA A 152 -13.96 2.90 11.53
N ALA A 153 -13.07 2.95 12.53
CA ALA A 153 -13.45 3.19 13.92
C ALA A 153 -14.23 4.51 14.09
N THR A 154 -13.79 5.56 13.40
CA THR A 154 -14.44 6.89 13.45
C THR A 154 -15.81 6.88 12.77
N ILE A 155 -15.88 6.38 11.53
CA ILE A 155 -17.10 6.43 10.71
C ILE A 155 -18.18 5.46 11.20
N MET A 156 -17.78 4.32 11.78
CA MET A 156 -18.71 3.30 12.26
C MET A 156 -19.03 3.42 13.75
N GLY A 157 -18.33 4.28 14.50
CA GLY A 157 -18.52 4.42 15.95
C GLY A 157 -18.00 3.23 16.76
N GLU A 158 -17.03 2.48 16.23
CA GLU A 158 -16.55 1.20 16.75
C GLU A 158 -15.04 1.24 17.02
N PRO A 159 -14.59 1.64 18.22
CA PRO A 159 -13.16 1.88 18.50
C PRO A 159 -12.23 0.69 18.27
N HIS A 160 -12.75 -0.54 18.43
CA HIS A 160 -11.96 -1.77 18.27
C HIS A 160 -11.45 -1.96 16.84
N LEU A 161 -12.15 -1.41 15.83
CA LEU A 161 -11.76 -1.51 14.41
C LEU A 161 -10.39 -0.87 14.11
N ARG A 162 -9.91 0.04 14.98
CA ARG A 162 -8.56 0.61 14.86
C ARG A 162 -7.45 -0.43 14.88
N PHE A 163 -7.69 -1.57 15.53
CA PHE A 163 -6.71 -2.63 15.70
C PHE A 163 -7.00 -3.86 14.83
N CYS A 164 -8.03 -3.79 13.99
CA CYS A 164 -8.42 -4.87 13.10
C CYS A 164 -7.51 -4.92 11.86
N GLY A 165 -7.18 -6.14 11.44
CA GLY A 165 -6.53 -6.36 10.16
C GLY A 165 -7.46 -6.12 8.97
N VAL A 166 -6.87 -6.02 7.78
CA VAL A 166 -7.58 -5.74 6.53
C VAL A 166 -8.78 -6.66 6.26
N ASP A 167 -8.69 -7.94 6.62
CA ASP A 167 -9.77 -8.90 6.34
C ASP A 167 -11.00 -8.66 7.20
N GLU A 168 -10.78 -8.36 8.48
CA GLU A 168 -11.86 -8.00 9.40
C GLU A 168 -12.49 -6.67 8.98
N LEU A 169 -11.67 -5.69 8.62
CA LEU A 169 -12.16 -4.40 8.09
C LEU A 169 -12.95 -4.58 6.79
N ALA A 170 -12.47 -5.39 5.84
CA ALA A 170 -13.16 -5.66 4.59
C ALA A 170 -14.51 -6.34 4.83
N PHE A 171 -14.58 -7.29 5.77
CA PHE A 171 -15.82 -7.93 6.14
C PHE A 171 -16.79 -6.93 6.78
N MET A 172 -16.38 -6.21 7.83
CA MET A 172 -17.24 -5.28 8.56
C MET A 172 -17.74 -4.11 7.70
N VAL A 173 -16.91 -3.59 6.79
CA VAL A 173 -17.26 -2.41 5.97
C VAL A 173 -18.02 -2.79 4.70
N ASN A 174 -17.65 -3.89 4.05
CA ASN A 174 -18.11 -4.24 2.70
C ASN A 174 -18.81 -5.60 2.58
N GLN A 175 -18.89 -6.38 3.67
CA GLN A 175 -19.25 -7.81 3.62
C GLN A 175 -18.38 -8.57 2.61
N LEU A 176 -17.11 -8.17 2.49
CA LEU A 176 -16.14 -8.71 1.56
C LEU A 176 -15.20 -9.65 2.31
N ASP A 177 -15.30 -10.96 2.04
CA ASP A 177 -14.39 -11.96 2.58
C ASP A 177 -13.44 -12.47 1.49
N LEU A 178 -12.18 -12.02 1.55
CA LEU A 178 -11.11 -12.45 0.64
C LEU A 178 -10.09 -13.36 1.33
N ARG A 179 -10.34 -13.81 2.56
CA ARG A 179 -9.38 -14.62 3.34
C ARG A 179 -8.97 -15.89 2.61
N LYS A 180 -9.93 -16.55 1.93
CA LYS A 180 -9.69 -17.77 1.15
C LYS A 180 -8.84 -17.53 -0.10
N GLU A 181 -8.82 -16.30 -0.61
CA GLU A 181 -8.04 -15.93 -1.79
C GLU A 181 -6.58 -15.57 -1.46
N ARG A 182 -6.29 -15.29 -0.18
CA ARG A 182 -4.95 -14.95 0.28
C ARG A 182 -4.06 -16.19 0.34
N PRO A 183 -2.87 -16.17 -0.28
CA PRO A 183 -1.87 -17.20 -0.05
C PRO A 183 -1.51 -17.27 1.45
N ILE A 184 -1.64 -18.46 2.06
CA ILE A 184 -1.40 -18.68 3.49
C ILE A 184 0.07 -19.09 3.72
N ASN A 185 0.66 -18.68 4.85
CA ASN A 185 1.95 -19.17 5.40
C ASN A 185 3.16 -19.05 4.46
N MET A 186 3.35 -17.89 3.83
CA MET A 186 4.54 -17.65 3.01
C MET A 186 5.17 -16.30 3.33
N THR A 187 6.41 -16.34 3.83
CA THR A 187 7.30 -15.18 3.78
C THR A 187 7.77 -15.01 2.34
N PHE A 188 7.44 -13.89 1.72
CA PHE A 188 7.85 -13.60 0.35
C PHE A 188 9.11 -12.75 0.32
N ASP A 189 10.08 -13.16 -0.48
CA ASP A 189 11.12 -12.26 -0.97
C ASP A 189 10.55 -11.49 -2.16
N TRP A 190 10.00 -10.30 -1.85
CA TRP A 190 9.39 -9.40 -2.82
C TRP A 190 10.36 -8.91 -3.90
N GLY A 191 11.67 -8.96 -3.64
CA GLY A 191 12.72 -8.52 -4.56
C GLY A 191 13.23 -9.59 -5.51
N ARG A 192 13.17 -10.87 -5.12
CA ARG A 192 13.79 -11.97 -5.88
C ARG A 192 13.04 -12.36 -7.14
N ASN A 193 11.72 -12.50 -7.06
CA ASN A 193 10.88 -12.94 -8.18
C ASN A 193 9.64 -12.06 -8.32
N PRO A 194 9.81 -10.77 -8.66
CA PRO A 194 8.70 -9.82 -8.65
C PRO A 194 7.58 -10.15 -9.65
N LEU A 195 7.88 -10.91 -10.71
CA LEU A 195 6.90 -11.34 -11.73
C LEU A 195 6.17 -12.65 -11.38
N SER A 196 6.42 -13.22 -10.20
CA SER A 196 5.70 -14.39 -9.71
C SER A 196 4.23 -14.06 -9.42
N GLU A 197 3.36 -15.02 -9.72
CA GLU A 197 1.92 -14.83 -9.59
C GLU A 197 1.46 -14.76 -8.14
N THR A 198 2.04 -15.56 -7.24
CA THR A 198 1.60 -15.63 -5.84
C THR A 198 1.82 -14.32 -5.07
N PRO A 199 3.02 -13.69 -5.07
CA PRO A 199 3.21 -12.38 -4.44
C PRO A 199 2.35 -11.30 -5.12
N ALA A 200 2.22 -11.35 -6.45
CA ALA A 200 1.38 -10.41 -7.18
C ALA A 200 -0.11 -10.53 -6.79
N LYS A 201 -0.63 -11.76 -6.62
CA LYS A 201 -2.01 -12.00 -6.15
C LYS A 201 -2.21 -11.44 -4.75
N LEU A 202 -1.28 -11.69 -3.83
CA LEU A 202 -1.35 -11.17 -2.45
C LEU A 202 -1.35 -9.63 -2.43
N ALA A 203 -0.39 -9.00 -3.10
CA ALA A 203 -0.32 -7.54 -3.24
C ALA A 203 -1.62 -6.98 -3.83
N THR A 204 -2.14 -7.58 -4.90
CA THR A 204 -3.42 -7.17 -5.49
C THR A 204 -4.57 -7.27 -4.50
N ILE A 205 -4.69 -8.37 -3.74
CA ILE A 205 -5.74 -8.53 -2.75
C ILE A 205 -5.65 -7.43 -1.67
N ASN A 206 -4.45 -7.10 -1.19
CA ASN A 206 -4.23 -6.02 -0.21
C ASN A 206 -4.77 -4.69 -0.73
N VAL A 207 -4.19 -4.18 -1.82
CA VAL A 207 -4.55 -2.83 -2.30
C VAL A 207 -5.95 -2.75 -2.89
N TYR A 208 -6.49 -3.85 -3.41
CA TYR A 208 -7.91 -3.93 -3.78
C TYR A 208 -8.83 -3.82 -2.56
N SER A 209 -8.54 -4.56 -1.49
CA SER A 209 -9.30 -4.50 -0.24
C SER A 209 -9.25 -3.09 0.33
N TYR A 210 -8.07 -2.47 0.37
CA TYR A 210 -7.92 -1.09 0.85
C TYR A 210 -8.76 -0.10 0.05
N HIS A 211 -8.70 -0.18 -1.28
CA HIS A 211 -9.50 0.67 -2.16
C HIS A 211 -11.01 0.50 -1.90
N LYS A 212 -11.49 -0.74 -1.74
CA LYS A 212 -12.91 -1.04 -1.46
C LYS A 212 -13.37 -0.46 -0.12
N ILE A 213 -12.61 -0.73 0.95
CA ILE A 213 -12.90 -0.24 2.30
C ILE A 213 -12.91 1.29 2.30
N GLY A 214 -11.83 1.92 1.83
CA GLY A 214 -11.69 3.37 1.83
C GLY A 214 -12.75 4.07 1.00
N SER A 215 -13.06 3.54 -0.19
CA SER A 215 -14.11 4.12 -1.05
C SER A 215 -15.47 4.09 -0.38
N THR A 216 -15.81 3.00 0.32
CA THR A 216 -17.09 2.89 1.05
C THR A 216 -17.15 3.81 2.25
N LEU A 217 -16.11 3.88 3.08
CA LEU A 217 -16.09 4.74 4.26
C LEU A 217 -16.13 6.22 3.87
N LEU A 218 -15.34 6.65 2.88
CA LEU A 218 -15.30 8.04 2.44
C LEU A 218 -16.57 8.47 1.70
N ALA A 219 -17.28 7.54 1.05
CA ALA A 219 -18.61 7.81 0.50
C ALA A 219 -19.65 8.06 1.61
N LYS A 220 -19.57 7.31 2.73
CA LYS A 220 -20.45 7.50 3.91
C LYS A 220 -20.15 8.80 4.67
N TYR A 221 -18.93 9.33 4.55
CA TYR A 221 -18.51 10.58 5.21
C TYR A 221 -19.04 11.86 4.54
N ARG A 222 -19.75 11.79 3.40
CA ARG A 222 -20.37 12.98 2.82
C ARG A 222 -21.39 13.56 3.81
N PRO A 223 -21.24 14.82 4.24
CA PRO A 223 -22.03 15.35 5.36
C PRO A 223 -23.52 15.32 5.02
N GLN A 224 -24.29 14.54 5.78
CA GLN A 224 -25.70 14.82 5.98
C GLN A 224 -25.78 16.16 6.74
N SER A 225 -25.96 17.28 6.03
CA SER A 225 -26.51 18.58 6.46
C SER A 225 -26.25 19.14 7.88
N HIS A 226 -25.27 18.64 8.63
CA HIS A 226 -24.88 19.10 9.95
C HIS A 226 -23.35 19.12 10.01
N PRO A 227 -22.73 20.23 10.44
CA PRO A 227 -21.29 20.32 10.46
C PRO A 227 -20.75 19.62 11.71
N PRO A 228 -19.78 18.70 11.62
CA PRO A 228 -18.95 18.35 12.76
C PRO A 228 -17.60 19.04 12.67
N LEU A 229 -17.22 19.64 13.80
CA LEU A 229 -15.90 19.96 14.33
C LEU A 229 -14.73 20.08 13.34
N SER A 230 -14.13 21.26 13.36
CA SER A 230 -12.91 21.69 12.67
C SER A 230 -11.92 20.56 12.36
N TRP A 231 -11.57 20.46 11.08
CA TRP A 231 -10.58 19.58 10.44
C TRP A 231 -9.15 19.59 11.01
N VAL A 232 -8.89 20.23 12.14
CA VAL A 232 -7.53 20.47 12.68
C VAL A 232 -7.01 19.27 13.49
N SER A 233 -7.85 18.30 13.86
CA SER A 233 -7.45 17.23 14.79
C SER A 233 -7.25 15.84 14.16
N LEU A 234 -7.30 15.70 12.83
CA LEU A 234 -7.18 14.39 12.15
C LEU A 234 -6.14 14.31 11.02
N VAL A 235 -5.34 15.37 10.82
CA VAL A 235 -4.16 15.34 9.94
C VAL A 235 -2.99 14.76 10.72
#